data_AF-A0A1H6LG35-F1
#
_entry.id   AF-A0A1H6LG35-F1
#
_cell.length_a   1.000
_cell.length_b   1.000
_cell.length_c   1.000
_cell.angle_alpha   90.00
_cell.angle_beta   90.00
_cell.angle_gamma   90.00
#
_symmetry.space_group_name_H-M   'P 1'
#
loop_
_entity.id
_entity.type
_entity.pdbx_description
1 polymer ?
#
loop_
_entity_poly.entity_id
_entity_poly.type
_entity_poly.pdbx_seq_one_letter_code
_entity_poly.pdbx_strand_id
1 'polypeptide(L)' 'MRIGVLAVQGAFAEHIVALEKLGAEAFEIRNTVDLSQPFGGLILPGGESTVMRKMLHDLGLFDPLK' A
#
# COMPACT_ATOMS: atom_id res chain seq x y z
N MET A 1 8.51 -4.19 -13.07
CA MET A 1 8.71 -3.23 -11.95
C MET A 1 7.59 -3.48 -10.96
N ARG A 2 7.94 -3.80 -9.71
CA ARG A 2 6.96 -4.22 -8.69
C ARG A 2 6.47 -3.02 -7.90
N ILE A 3 5.16 -2.92 -7.68
CA ILE A 3 4.51 -1.79 -7.00
C ILE A 3 3.85 -2.29 -5.72
N GLY A 4 4.16 -1.65 -4.60
CA GLY A 4 3.47 -1.87 -3.33
C GLY A 4 2.17 -1.07 -3.29
N VAL A 5 1.08 -1.68 -2.84
CA VAL A 5 -0.21 -1.01 -2.62
C VAL A 5 -0.55 -1.10 -1.14
N LEU A 6 -0.70 0.05 -0.48
CA LEU A 6 -1.03 0.07 0.94
C LEU A 6 -2.45 -0.48 1.17
N ALA A 7 -2.57 -1.62 1.83
CA ALA A 7 -3.81 -2.37 2.00
C ALA A 7 -4.32 -2.33 3.46
N VAL A 8 -4.26 -1.15 4.08
CA VAL A 8 -4.74 -0.92 5.46
C VAL A 8 -6.18 -0.41 5.49
N GLN A 9 -6.54 0.48 4.56
CA GLN A 9 -7.86 1.06 4.40
C GLN A 9 -8.00 1.61 2.97
N GLY A 10 -9.19 1.51 2.38
CA GLY A 10 -9.49 2.12 1.09
C GLY A 10 -9.66 1.12 -0.06
N ALA A 11 -9.74 1.63 -1.28
CA ALA A 11 -9.99 0.88 -2.52
C ALA A 11 -8.70 0.27 -3.12
N PHE A 12 -7.93 -0.46 -2.32
CA PHE A 12 -6.63 -1.03 -2.76
C PHE A 12 -6.79 -2.14 -3.81
N ALA A 13 -7.91 -2.89 -3.78
CA ALA A 13 -8.14 -4.00 -4.69
C ALA A 13 -8.25 -3.53 -6.14
N GLU A 14 -8.94 -2.41 -6.38
CA GLU A 14 -9.09 -1.79 -7.70
C GLU A 14 -7.74 -1.33 -8.26
N HIS A 15 -6.84 -0.84 -7.41
CA HIS A 15 -5.48 -0.50 -7.82
C HIS A 15 -4.70 -1.73 -8.28
N ILE A 16 -4.76 -2.85 -7.54
CA ILE A 16 -4.09 -4.10 -7.93
C ILE A 16 -4.60 -4.58 -9.28
N VAL A 17 -5.92 -4.66 -9.44
CA VAL A 17 -6.55 -5.09 -10.70
C VAL A 17 -6.15 -4.17 -11.86
N ALA A 18 -6.07 -2.86 -11.64
CA ALA A 18 -5.65 -1.91 -12.67
C ALA A 18 -4.18 -2.09 -13.07
N LEU A 19 -3.29 -2.32 -12.10
CA LEU A 19 -1.87 -2.55 -12.34
C LEU A 19 -1.62 -3.85 -13.10
N GLU A 20 -2.30 -4.92 -12.71
CA GLU A 20 -2.22 -6.22 -13.41
C GLU A 20 -2.68 -6.10 -14.86
N LYS A 21 -3.75 -5.36 -15.13
CA LYS A 21 -4.23 -5.07 -16.50
C LYS A 21 -3.23 -4.30 -17.34
N LEU A 22 -2.36 -3.51 -16.71
CA LEU A 22 -1.29 -2.76 -17.37
C LEU A 22 0.02 -3.58 -17.48
N GLY A 23 0.03 -4.83 -17.02
CA GLY A 23 1.21 -5.70 -17.03
C GLY A 23 2.23 -5.37 -15.94
N ALA A 24 1.84 -4.62 -14.91
CA ALA A 24 2.68 -4.34 -13.75
C ALA A 24 2.42 -5.38 -12.65
N GLU A 25 3.50 -5.79 -11.96
CA GLU A 25 3.38 -6.62 -10.76
C GLU A 25 3.03 -5.74 -9.57
N ALA A 26 2.00 -6.14 -8.81
CA ALA A 26 1.55 -5.45 -7.62
C ALA A 26 1.48 -6.40 -6.42
N PHE A 27 1.63 -5.86 -5.22
CA PHE A 27 1.40 -6.61 -3.98
C PHE A 27 0.89 -5.70 -2.87
N GLU A 28 0.22 -6.30 -1.91
CA GLU A 28 -0.35 -5.61 -0.76
C GLU A 28 0.69 -5.38 0.33
N ILE A 29 0.68 -4.18 0.91
CA ILE A 29 1.44 -3.82 2.10
C ILE A 29 0.44 -3.65 3.24
N ARG A 30 0.43 -4.60 4.19
CA ARG A 30 -0.45 -4.60 5.35
C ARG A 30 0.32 -4.40 6.66
N ASN A 31 1.62 -4.68 6.65
CA ASN A 31 2.48 -4.58 7.82
C ASN A 31 3.92 -4.22 7.40
N THR A 32 4.79 -4.00 8.39
CA THR A 32 6.20 -3.63 8.19
C THR A 32 7.03 -4.71 7.49
N VAL A 33 6.68 -5.99 7.63
CA VAL A 33 7.35 -7.09 6.91
C VAL A 33 7.05 -6.99 5.42
N ASP A 34 5.80 -6.68 5.04
CA ASP A 34 5.46 -6.47 3.63
C ASP A 34 6.22 -5.28 3.02
N LEU A 35 6.37 -4.22 3.80
CA LEU A 35 7.11 -3.03 3.40
C LEU A 35 8.61 -3.29 3.18
N SER A 36 9.17 -4.34 3.79
CA SER A 36 10.57 -4.72 3.59
C SER A 36 10.84 -5.37 2.23
N GLN A 37 9.80 -5.76 1.50
CA GLN A 37 9.94 -6.36 0.18
C GLN A 37 10.45 -5.31 -0.83
N PRO A 38 11.25 -5.70 -1.84
CA PRO A 38 11.71 -4.77 -2.85
C PRO A 38 10.56 -4.32 -3.77
N PHE A 39 10.42 -3.01 -3.95
CA PHE A 39 9.47 -2.39 -4.88
C PHE A 39 10.01 -1.07 -5.44
N GLY A 40 9.55 -0.71 -6.63
CA GLY A 40 9.96 0.52 -7.33
C GLY A 40 8.98 1.68 -7.16
N GLY A 41 7.82 1.43 -6.56
CA GLY A 41 6.81 2.46 -6.29
C GLY A 41 5.79 2.02 -5.27
N LEU A 42 5.16 2.99 -4.62
CA LEU A 42 4.13 2.80 -3.60
C LEU A 42 2.86 3.54 -4.01
N ILE A 43 1.71 2.89 -3.84
CA ILE A 43 0.40 3.50 -3.98
C ILE A 43 -0.25 3.62 -2.61
N LEU A 44 -0.66 4.85 -2.29
CA LEU A 44 -1.55 5.16 -1.19
C LEU A 44 -2.97 5.27 -1.78
N PRO A 45 -3.86 4.29 -1.56
CA PRO A 45 -5.19 4.33 -2.13
C PRO A 45 -6.03 5.47 -1.54
N GLY A 46 -7.14 5.79 -2.19
CA GLY A 46 -8.13 6.72 -1.63
C GLY A 46 -8.86 6.14 -0.41
N GLY A 47 -9.34 7.00 0.47
CA GLY A 47 -10.04 6.61 1.69
C GLY A 47 -10.18 7.74 2.70
N GLU A 48 -10.43 7.38 3.95
CA GLU A 48 -10.55 8.34 5.05
C GLU A 48 -9.18 8.60 5.68
N SER A 49 -8.60 9.75 5.34
CA SER A 49 -7.21 10.10 5.73
C SER A 49 -6.95 10.02 7.24
N THR A 50 -7.93 10.38 8.08
CA THR A 50 -7.82 10.28 9.55
C THR A 50 -7.70 8.83 10.01
N VAL A 51 -8.49 7.93 9.42
CA VAL A 51 -8.46 6.50 9.72
C VAL A 51 -7.15 5.89 9.23
N MET A 52 -6.75 6.24 8.02
CA MET A 52 -5.51 5.76 7.41
C MET A 52 -4.29 6.17 8.24
N ARG A 53 -4.20 7.44 8.66
CA ARG A 53 -3.13 7.91 9.55
C ARG A 53 -3.10 7.12 10.85
N LYS A 54 -4.25 6.92 11.49
CA LYS A 54 -4.34 6.13 12.73
C LYS A 54 -3.84 4.70 12.52
N MET A 55 -4.32 4.01 11.47
CA MET A 55 -3.90 2.64 11.16
C MET A 55 -2.41 2.54 10.83
N LEU A 56 -1.85 3.51 10.10
CA LEU A 56 -0.42 3.56 9.83
C LEU A 56 0.41 3.65 11.11
N HIS A 57 -0.03 4.43 12.10
CA HIS A 57 0.62 4.46 13.42
C HIS A 57 0.44 3.14 14.17
N ASP A 58 -0.78 2.60 14.22
CA ASP A 58 -1.11 1.35 14.92
C ASP A 58 -0.31 0.15 14.37
N LEU A 59 0.00 0.16 13.07
CA LEU A 59 0.76 -0.88 12.37
C LEU A 59 2.27 -0.60 12.30
N GLY A 60 2.75 0.51 12.85
CA GLY A 60 4.16 0.90 12.76
C GLY A 60 4.64 1.22 11.34
N LEU A 61 3.72 1.53 10.43
CA LEU A 61 3.97 1.84 9.03
C LEU A 61 4.16 3.33 8.77
N PHE A 62 3.77 4.20 9.71
CA PHE A 62 3.84 5.65 9.51
C PHE A 62 5.27 6.17 9.33
N ASP A 63 6.18 5.87 10.26
CA ASP A 63 7.55 6.37 10.19
C ASP A 63 8.35 5.82 9.00
N PRO A 64 8.23 4.53 8.63
CA PRO A 64 8.88 4.00 7.42
C PRO A 64 8.39 4.58 6.09
N LEU A 65 7.19 5.18 6.06
CA LEU A 65 6.55 5.72 4.86
C LEU A 65 6.61 7.25 4.75
N LYS A 66 7.18 7.92 5.76
CA LYS A 66 7.33 9.38 5.82
C LYS A 66 8.54 9.85 5.01
#